data_AF-A0A942UKN1-F1
#
_entry.id   AF-A0A942UKN1-F1
#
_cell.length_a   1.000
_cell.length_b   1.000
_cell.length_c   1.000
_cell.angle_alpha   90.00
_cell.angle_beta   90.00
_cell.angle_gamma   90.00
#
_symmetry.space_group_name_H-M   'P 1'
#
loop_
_entity.id
_entity.type
_entity.pdbx_description
1 polymer ?
#
loop_
_entity_poly.entity_id
_entity_poly.type
_entity_poly.pdbx_seq_one_letter_code
_entity_poly.pdbx_strand_id
1 'polypeptide(L)'
;MKLKHFLLWAVFVLTLSACGEKADNDKDIASNEPVPSITEETSKVEQEPKFKEKDTEAENDAAYEAIVEEVEEIDPAPLPQSLVELADLQPGYSGPQLFGIHKEDHPMLDELTAHLPDISGEPTEKQLDHYYNELLAVFQNDFKGPEELLANMRFQTIGHPDIEDPRRQFKENLNILVLLDASGSMRADLGGETQMASAKKAITNFVEGLPADANVGLRIYGHEGTGSDADKARSCASSELIYPIGKYDNSGFQTSLEKAQPAGWTPIQLAINKAQEDLAKFKGDQNTNIVYLVSDGVSTCDDDPVAAAKQLYESDITPIVNVIGFNVDHEGQKQLKEVAKATEGTYEDVQNAESLQNELDQMKEIAKNWEEWKTKKETGLRLDRLKNSLDIFVYGSKEYTKRVREGSQIGTALQYLYQDKKLMESESYNYLRTKNSEYHNWIEDEYNKLKKELEDLNEKKIDEAFQLLEEKYNQKLPGGS
;
A
#
# COMPACT_ATOMS: atom_id res chain seq x y z
N MET A 1 64.90 26.27 -30.85
CA MET A 1 63.63 26.22 -31.62
C MET A 1 62.49 26.43 -30.62
N LYS A 2 61.54 27.39 -30.71
CA LYS A 2 60.90 28.10 -31.86
C LYS A 2 60.36 27.08 -32.89
N LEU A 3 59.06 26.99 -33.22
CA LEU A 3 58.00 28.00 -33.40
C LEU A 3 56.63 27.36 -33.02
N LYS A 4 55.69 27.92 -32.23
CA LYS A 4 54.74 29.06 -32.43
C LYS A 4 53.68 28.90 -33.54
N HIS A 5 52.43 29.30 -33.20
CA HIS A 5 51.24 29.62 -34.04
C HIS A 5 50.22 28.50 -34.35
N PHE A 6 48.91 28.75 -34.56
CA PHE A 6 47.94 29.78 -34.08
C PHE A 6 46.49 29.37 -34.51
N LEU A 7 45.48 30.22 -34.26
CA LEU A 7 44.02 30.03 -34.47
C LEU A 7 43.38 28.99 -33.52
N LEU A 8 42.38 29.31 -32.68
CA LEU A 8 41.57 30.53 -32.50
C LEU A 8 40.60 30.84 -33.67
N TRP A 9 39.37 30.40 -33.51
CA TRP A 9 38.18 30.93 -34.20
C TRP A 9 37.13 31.26 -33.13
N ALA A 10 36.43 32.38 -33.30
CA ALA A 10 35.45 32.91 -32.36
C ALA A 10 34.47 33.83 -33.09
N VAL A 11 33.41 34.26 -32.38
CA VAL A 11 32.42 35.24 -32.82
C VAL A 11 31.45 34.74 -33.90
N PHE A 12 30.21 34.48 -33.49
CA PHE A 12 29.17 35.47 -33.80
C PHE A 12 28.13 35.59 -32.68
N VAL A 13 27.91 36.82 -32.23
CA VAL A 13 26.79 37.23 -31.39
C VAL A 13 26.05 38.31 -32.17
N LEU A 14 24.74 38.18 -32.29
CA LEU A 14 23.86 39.26 -32.76
C LEU A 14 22.58 39.28 -31.91
N THR A 15 21.97 40.44 -31.79
CA THR A 15 20.97 40.74 -30.75
C THR A 15 19.80 41.54 -31.31
N LEU A 16 18.63 41.39 -30.66
CA LEU A 16 17.48 42.34 -30.63
C LEU A 16 16.76 42.66 -31.96
N SER A 17 15.45 42.37 -32.04
CA SER A 17 14.38 43.41 -32.01
C SER A 17 13.01 42.96 -32.56
N ALA A 18 11.99 43.10 -31.71
CA ALA A 18 10.61 43.58 -31.93
C ALA A 18 9.84 43.41 -33.27
N CYS A 19 8.61 42.88 -33.11
CA CYS A 19 7.31 43.34 -33.65
C CYS A 19 7.11 43.68 -35.14
N GLY A 20 6.07 43.11 -35.76
CA GLY A 20 5.49 43.59 -37.02
C GLY A 20 4.35 42.73 -37.59
N GLU A 21 3.17 43.33 -37.73
CA GLU A 21 2.02 42.85 -38.50
C GLU A 21 2.34 42.72 -40.02
N LYS A 22 1.52 42.18 -40.94
CA LYS A 22 0.10 41.76 -40.99
C LYS A 22 -0.01 40.63 -42.07
N ALA A 23 -1.10 40.12 -42.66
CA ALA A 23 -2.55 40.35 -42.75
C ALA A 23 -3.21 39.12 -43.42
N ASP A 24 -4.52 38.91 -43.52
CA ASP A 24 -5.76 39.26 -42.78
C ASP A 24 -6.91 38.50 -43.50
N ASN A 25 -7.97 38.03 -42.80
CA ASN A 25 -9.35 37.90 -43.35
C ASN A 25 -10.37 37.25 -42.35
N ASP A 26 -11.13 38.11 -41.67
CA ASP A 26 -12.60 38.15 -41.70
C ASP A 26 -13.45 36.86 -41.50
N LYS A 27 -14.20 36.77 -40.38
CA LYS A 27 -15.57 37.34 -40.33
C LYS A 27 -16.26 37.39 -38.95
N ASP A 28 -16.76 38.58 -38.65
CA ASP A 28 -18.03 38.95 -37.99
C ASP A 28 -18.44 38.41 -36.58
N ILE A 29 -18.66 39.37 -35.67
CA ILE A 29 -19.39 39.26 -34.39
C ILE A 29 -20.24 40.55 -34.25
N ALA A 30 -21.52 40.50 -33.83
CA ALA A 30 -22.18 41.48 -32.93
C ALA A 30 -23.73 41.37 -32.77
N SER A 31 -24.17 41.31 -31.51
CA SER A 31 -25.40 41.82 -30.85
C SER A 31 -26.56 42.50 -31.61
N ASN A 32 -27.81 42.20 -31.22
CA ASN A 32 -28.74 43.16 -30.54
C ASN A 32 -30.06 42.51 -30.01
N GLU A 33 -30.70 43.21 -29.06
CA GLU A 33 -32.00 42.92 -28.37
C GLU A 33 -33.25 43.43 -29.18
N PRO A 34 -34.55 43.46 -28.74
CA PRO A 34 -35.13 43.30 -27.37
C PRO A 34 -36.58 42.71 -27.16
N VAL A 35 -36.95 42.45 -25.87
CA VAL A 35 -38.23 42.74 -25.12
C VAL A 35 -39.60 42.26 -25.70
N PRO A 36 -40.50 41.55 -24.94
CA PRO A 36 -41.31 42.15 -23.84
C PRO A 36 -41.74 41.25 -22.65
N SER A 37 -42.53 41.80 -21.72
CA SER A 37 -43.07 41.21 -20.46
C SER A 37 -44.60 41.11 -20.41
N ILE A 38 -45.18 40.53 -19.33
CA ILE A 38 -46.61 40.39 -18.85
C ILE A 38 -46.79 38.97 -18.23
N THR A 39 -47.39 38.66 -17.07
CA THR A 39 -48.04 39.40 -15.94
C THR A 39 -47.98 38.57 -14.62
N GLU A 40 -48.50 39.11 -13.51
CA GLU A 40 -48.55 38.53 -12.14
C GLU A 40 -49.74 37.56 -11.86
N GLU A 41 -49.92 37.20 -10.56
CA GLU A 41 -50.92 36.34 -9.88
C GLU A 41 -50.52 34.88 -9.62
N THR A 42 -50.75 34.27 -8.43
CA THR A 42 -51.33 34.75 -7.15
C THR A 42 -50.70 34.03 -5.92
N SER A 43 -51.06 34.46 -4.70
CA SER A 43 -50.43 34.10 -3.42
C SER A 43 -50.98 32.86 -2.70
N LYS A 44 -50.19 32.33 -1.75
CA LYS A 44 -50.69 31.75 -0.48
C LYS A 44 -49.62 31.71 0.61
N VAL A 45 -50.04 31.64 1.88
CA VAL A 45 -49.20 31.76 3.10
C VAL A 45 -49.74 30.85 4.20
N GLU A 46 -48.85 30.08 4.85
CA GLU A 46 -49.03 29.41 6.16
C GLU A 46 -47.60 29.23 6.74
N GLN A 47 -47.16 30.03 7.72
CA GLN A 47 -47.44 30.02 9.18
C GLN A 47 -46.45 29.18 9.99
N GLU A 48 -45.64 29.85 10.81
CA GLU A 48 -44.72 29.27 11.81
C GLU A 48 -45.47 28.84 13.09
N PRO A 49 -45.02 27.78 13.79
CA PRO A 49 -45.41 27.52 15.17
C PRO A 49 -44.46 28.23 16.14
N LYS A 50 -45.00 29.12 17.00
CA LYS A 50 -44.26 29.66 18.15
C LYS A 50 -44.03 28.58 19.21
N PHE A 51 -42.81 28.46 19.73
CA PHE A 51 -42.58 27.87 21.06
C PHE A 51 -42.42 28.96 22.13
N LYS A 52 -42.47 28.56 23.41
CA LYS A 52 -42.47 29.48 24.56
C LYS A 52 -41.16 29.43 25.31
N GLU A 53 -40.72 30.58 25.80
CA GLU A 53 -39.75 30.67 26.89
C GLU A 53 -40.28 29.94 28.13
N LYS A 54 -39.40 29.22 28.81
CA LYS A 54 -39.59 28.74 30.18
C LYS A 54 -38.21 28.48 30.80
N ASP A 55 -38.10 28.71 32.10
CA ASP A 55 -36.84 28.85 32.84
C ASP A 55 -36.09 27.52 32.99
N THR A 56 -34.85 27.44 32.49
CA THR A 56 -33.94 26.27 32.61
C THR A 56 -32.46 26.70 32.73
N GLU A 57 -32.13 27.64 33.62
CA GLU A 57 -30.74 28.04 33.97
C GLU A 57 -30.11 27.18 35.11
N ALA A 58 -30.66 25.99 35.37
CA ALA A 58 -30.17 25.09 36.43
C ALA A 58 -30.17 23.60 36.05
N GLU A 59 -30.79 23.23 34.92
CA GLU A 59 -30.70 21.88 34.34
C GLU A 59 -29.67 21.84 33.19
N ASN A 60 -29.31 22.99 32.61
CA ASN A 60 -28.21 23.11 31.65
C ASN A 60 -26.85 23.00 32.34
N ASP A 61 -26.62 23.71 33.45
CA ASP A 61 -25.32 23.75 34.14
C ASP A 61 -24.91 22.37 34.64
N ALA A 62 -25.82 21.63 35.27
CA ALA A 62 -25.56 20.26 35.72
C ALA A 62 -25.38 19.25 34.58
N ALA A 63 -25.97 19.50 33.39
CA ALA A 63 -25.71 18.71 32.20
C ALA A 63 -24.35 19.08 31.55
N TYR A 64 -23.95 20.34 31.64
CA TYR A 64 -22.64 20.81 31.18
C TYR A 64 -21.52 20.28 32.08
N GLU A 65 -21.67 20.36 33.41
CA GLU A 65 -20.75 19.76 34.39
C GLU A 65 -20.65 18.24 34.18
N ALA A 66 -21.76 17.53 33.96
CA ALA A 66 -21.72 16.09 33.68
C ALA A 66 -21.03 15.73 32.34
N ILE A 67 -21.23 16.54 31.29
CA ILE A 67 -20.50 16.36 30.01
C ILE A 67 -19.01 16.71 30.17
N VAL A 68 -18.65 17.64 31.04
CA VAL A 68 -17.25 17.95 31.36
C VAL A 68 -16.61 16.84 32.21
N GLU A 69 -17.30 16.29 33.22
CA GLU A 69 -16.83 15.11 33.98
C GLU A 69 -16.63 13.89 33.07
N GLU A 70 -17.57 13.61 32.16
CA GLU A 70 -17.48 12.47 31.21
C GLU A 70 -16.35 12.65 30.16
N VAL A 71 -15.81 13.86 30.02
CA VAL A 71 -14.67 14.17 29.12
C VAL A 71 -13.33 14.31 29.88
N GLU A 72 -13.31 14.58 31.19
CA GLU A 72 -12.07 14.57 32.00
C GLU A 72 -11.46 13.16 32.14
N GLU A 73 -12.26 12.08 32.06
CA GLU A 73 -11.76 10.70 32.11
C GLU A 73 -11.13 10.19 30.80
N ILE A 74 -11.14 10.98 29.70
CA ILE A 74 -10.50 10.55 28.45
C ILE A 74 -8.97 10.56 28.62
N ASP A 75 -8.38 9.37 28.73
CA ASP A 75 -6.95 9.16 28.60
C ASP A 75 -6.62 8.82 27.13
N PRO A 76 -6.13 9.78 26.32
CA PRO A 76 -5.93 9.57 24.89
C PRO A 76 -4.87 8.49 24.65
N ALA A 77 -5.14 7.59 23.70
CA ALA A 77 -4.20 6.55 23.31
C ALA A 77 -2.83 7.18 22.95
N PRO A 78 -1.70 6.61 23.40
CA PRO A 78 -0.39 7.16 23.08
C PRO A 78 -0.15 7.07 21.56
N LEU A 79 0.41 8.15 20.99
CA LEU A 79 0.95 8.10 19.64
C LEU A 79 2.03 7.00 19.54
N PRO A 80 2.21 6.34 18.37
CA PRO A 80 3.15 5.23 18.23
C PRO A 80 4.57 5.62 18.65
N GLN A 81 5.26 4.70 19.32
CA GLN A 81 6.62 4.85 19.85
C GLN A 81 7.66 4.06 19.03
N SER A 82 7.25 3.47 17.91
CA SER A 82 8.11 2.80 16.93
C SER A 82 7.50 2.77 15.53
N LEU A 83 8.34 2.51 14.52
CA LEU A 83 7.87 2.29 13.14
C LEU A 83 7.00 1.05 12.96
N VAL A 84 7.04 0.10 13.91
CA VAL A 84 6.15 -1.08 13.92
C VAL A 84 4.76 -0.67 14.36
N GLU A 85 4.65 0.04 15.50
CA GLU A 85 3.38 0.60 15.98
C GLU A 85 2.75 1.58 14.98
N LEU A 86 3.58 2.34 14.25
CA LEU A 86 3.15 3.23 13.17
C LEU A 86 2.55 2.47 11.97
N ALA A 87 3.08 1.27 11.66
CA ALA A 87 2.64 0.43 10.54
C ALA A 87 1.44 -0.47 10.88
N ASP A 88 1.13 -0.63 12.18
CA ASP A 88 -0.08 -1.27 12.69
C ASP A 88 -1.29 -0.29 12.78
N LEU A 89 -1.09 1.02 12.53
CA LEU A 89 -2.19 2.00 12.50
C LEU A 89 -3.07 1.83 11.25
N GLN A 90 -4.38 2.02 11.45
CA GLN A 90 -5.35 1.95 10.34
C GLN A 90 -5.27 3.22 9.48
N PRO A 91 -5.13 3.11 8.15
CA PRO A 91 -5.13 4.28 7.26
C PRO A 91 -6.54 4.86 7.10
N GLY A 92 -6.62 6.19 7.03
CA GLY A 92 -7.84 6.96 6.82
C GLY A 92 -8.05 7.37 5.36
N TYR A 93 -8.28 8.67 5.15
CA TYR A 93 -8.61 9.24 3.84
C TYR A 93 -7.46 9.09 2.81
N SER A 94 -7.65 8.17 1.87
CA SER A 94 -6.72 7.86 0.79
C SER A 94 -6.88 8.72 -0.47
N GLY A 95 -7.86 9.64 -0.50
CA GLY A 95 -8.22 10.44 -1.68
C GLY A 95 -7.23 11.56 -2.06
N PRO A 96 -7.58 12.40 -3.06
CA PRO A 96 -6.72 13.50 -3.52
C PRO A 96 -6.32 14.46 -2.41
N GLN A 97 -5.10 15.02 -2.49
CA GLN A 97 -4.57 16.01 -1.56
C GLN A 97 -5.53 17.21 -1.44
N LEU A 98 -6.07 17.41 -0.24
CA LEU A 98 -6.85 18.60 0.09
C LEU A 98 -5.90 19.76 0.41
N PHE A 99 -6.22 20.97 -0.04
CA PHE A 99 -5.45 22.19 0.20
C PHE A 99 -6.21 23.20 1.08
N GLY A 100 -7.54 23.09 1.21
CA GLY A 100 -8.42 23.87 2.08
C GLY A 100 -8.62 25.33 1.66
N ILE A 101 -7.67 25.90 0.92
CA ILE A 101 -7.79 27.19 0.23
C ILE A 101 -8.73 27.14 -0.99
N HIS A 102 -9.04 25.93 -1.47
CA HIS A 102 -9.99 25.67 -2.56
C HIS A 102 -11.36 25.37 -1.97
N LYS A 103 -12.41 26.04 -2.47
CA LYS A 103 -13.78 25.85 -1.96
C LYS A 103 -14.38 24.52 -2.38
N GLU A 104 -13.78 23.92 -3.39
CA GLU A 104 -14.00 22.56 -3.87
C GLU A 104 -13.64 21.52 -2.81
N ASP A 105 -12.67 21.80 -1.93
CA ASP A 105 -12.24 20.90 -0.85
C ASP A 105 -13.18 20.94 0.37
N HIS A 106 -13.92 22.05 0.55
CA HIS A 106 -14.67 22.34 1.77
C HIS A 106 -15.72 21.26 2.12
N PRO A 107 -16.52 20.72 1.18
CA PRO A 107 -17.47 19.65 1.50
C PRO A 107 -16.80 18.34 1.95
N MET A 108 -15.61 18.02 1.40
CA MET A 108 -14.85 16.84 1.78
C MET A 108 -14.20 17.02 3.15
N LEU A 109 -13.65 18.20 3.44
CA LEU A 109 -13.16 18.53 4.79
C LEU A 109 -14.29 18.48 5.83
N ASP A 110 -15.49 18.97 5.48
CA ASP A 110 -16.67 18.88 6.36
C ASP A 110 -17.09 17.43 6.64
N GLU A 111 -17.17 16.59 5.61
CA GLU A 111 -17.51 15.16 5.75
C GLU A 111 -16.47 14.41 6.61
N LEU A 112 -15.18 14.62 6.31
CA LEU A 112 -14.07 13.96 7.01
C LEU A 112 -13.90 14.40 8.47
N THR A 113 -14.32 15.61 8.84
CA THR A 113 -14.10 16.17 10.19
C THR A 113 -15.38 16.26 11.06
N ALA A 114 -16.52 15.79 10.55
CA ALA A 114 -17.83 15.89 11.20
C ALA A 114 -17.96 15.16 12.56
N HIS A 115 -17.02 14.30 12.94
CA HIS A 115 -17.03 13.52 14.18
C HIS A 115 -16.00 14.00 15.22
N LEU A 116 -15.19 15.01 14.92
CA LEU A 116 -14.19 15.53 15.86
C LEU A 116 -14.88 16.18 17.08
N PRO A 117 -14.32 16.03 18.30
CA PRO A 117 -14.93 16.60 19.51
C PRO A 117 -14.88 18.14 19.50
N ASP A 118 -15.86 18.77 20.14
CA ASP A 118 -15.91 20.23 20.26
C ASP A 118 -14.81 20.75 21.21
N ILE A 119 -14.00 21.68 20.70
CA ILE A 119 -12.89 22.31 21.43
C ILE A 119 -12.97 23.85 21.35
N SER A 120 -14.17 24.39 21.17
CA SER A 120 -14.44 25.84 21.02
C SER A 120 -14.40 26.64 22.34
N GLY A 121 -14.29 25.98 23.50
CA GLY A 121 -14.10 26.59 24.82
C GLY A 121 -12.62 26.68 25.23
N GLU A 122 -12.35 26.41 26.52
CA GLU A 122 -10.99 26.29 27.09
C GLU A 122 -10.62 24.80 27.30
N PRO A 123 -10.20 24.06 26.25
CA PRO A 123 -9.87 22.63 26.38
C PRO A 123 -8.55 22.39 27.11
N THR A 124 -8.51 21.32 27.91
CA THR A 124 -7.28 20.79 28.50
C THR A 124 -6.33 20.18 27.46
N GLU A 125 -5.06 20.03 27.81
CA GLU A 125 -4.07 19.34 26.95
C GLU A 125 -4.53 17.92 26.58
N LYS A 126 -5.21 17.19 27.48
CA LYS A 126 -5.81 15.87 27.20
C LYS A 126 -6.89 15.91 26.12
N GLN A 127 -7.78 16.90 26.16
CA GLN A 127 -8.83 17.07 25.16
C GLN A 127 -8.24 17.43 23.79
N LEU A 128 -7.22 18.30 23.77
CA LEU A 128 -6.46 18.60 22.55
C LEU A 128 -5.67 17.38 22.04
N ASP A 129 -5.17 16.54 22.94
CA ASP A 129 -4.47 15.32 22.59
C ASP A 129 -5.39 14.27 21.97
N HIS A 130 -6.59 14.06 22.53
CA HIS A 130 -7.64 13.23 21.95
C HIS A 130 -8.11 13.78 20.59
N TYR A 131 -8.41 15.07 20.49
CA TYR A 131 -8.77 15.73 19.23
C TYR A 131 -7.71 15.52 18.15
N TYR A 132 -6.42 15.61 18.50
CA TYR A 132 -5.34 15.32 17.56
C TYR A 132 -5.33 13.86 17.10
N ASN A 133 -5.60 12.91 17.99
CA ASN A 133 -5.62 11.49 17.66
C ASN A 133 -6.78 11.13 16.72
N GLU A 134 -7.98 11.68 16.95
CA GLU A 134 -9.12 11.51 16.03
C GLU A 134 -8.79 12.10 14.65
N LEU A 135 -8.28 13.34 14.61
CA LEU A 135 -7.88 14.00 13.37
C LEU A 135 -6.71 13.30 12.66
N LEU A 136 -5.82 12.64 13.39
CA LEU A 136 -4.78 11.78 12.83
C LEU A 136 -5.41 10.55 12.17
N ALA A 137 -6.31 9.83 12.84
CA ALA A 137 -6.99 8.66 12.27
C ALA A 137 -7.72 8.99 10.96
N VAL A 138 -8.29 10.20 10.82
CA VAL A 138 -8.91 10.68 9.57
C VAL A 138 -7.93 10.75 8.40
N PHE A 139 -6.66 11.10 8.64
CA PHE A 139 -5.68 11.37 7.58
C PHE A 139 -4.48 10.40 7.57
N GLN A 140 -4.48 9.40 8.44
CA GLN A 140 -3.44 8.39 8.60
C GLN A 140 -3.13 7.70 7.26
N ASN A 141 -1.85 7.66 6.88
CA ASN A 141 -1.35 6.97 5.71
C ASN A 141 -0.87 5.56 6.07
N ASP A 142 -0.77 4.70 5.05
CA ASP A 142 -0.44 3.27 5.09
C ASP A 142 1.05 3.02 5.37
N PHE A 143 1.62 3.54 6.47
CA PHE A 143 3.06 3.39 6.71
C PHE A 143 3.52 1.92 6.71
N LYS A 144 4.67 1.65 6.08
CA LYS A 144 5.26 0.31 6.02
C LYS A 144 6.38 0.17 7.04
N GLY A 145 6.26 -0.79 7.94
CA GLY A 145 7.24 -1.02 9.00
C GLY A 145 8.56 -1.61 8.45
N PRO A 146 9.60 -1.67 9.29
CA PRO A 146 10.91 -2.18 8.87
C PRO A 146 10.85 -3.61 8.34
N GLU A 147 9.95 -4.43 8.88
CA GLU A 147 9.76 -5.85 8.54
C GLU A 147 9.44 -6.10 7.06
N GLU A 148 8.67 -5.24 6.39
CA GLU A 148 8.40 -5.38 4.95
C GLU A 148 9.68 -5.16 4.12
N LEU A 149 10.50 -4.16 4.47
CA LEU A 149 11.78 -3.92 3.80
C LEU A 149 12.79 -5.06 4.07
N LEU A 150 12.85 -5.55 5.31
CA LEU A 150 13.71 -6.68 5.69
C LEU A 150 13.32 -7.96 4.95
N ALA A 151 12.03 -8.26 4.84
CA ALA A 151 11.51 -9.40 4.08
C ALA A 151 11.88 -9.29 2.58
N ASN A 152 11.69 -8.12 1.98
CA ASN A 152 12.07 -7.86 0.59
C ASN A 152 13.57 -8.04 0.35
N MET A 153 14.43 -7.46 1.21
CA MET A 153 15.88 -7.63 1.11
C MET A 153 16.31 -9.10 1.33
N ARG A 154 15.67 -9.83 2.27
CA ARG A 154 15.89 -11.27 2.50
C ARG A 154 15.46 -12.14 1.33
N PHE A 155 14.40 -11.78 0.61
CA PHE A 155 13.93 -12.49 -0.58
C PHE A 155 14.89 -12.29 -1.76
N GLN A 156 15.35 -11.07 -1.99
CA GLN A 156 16.29 -10.78 -3.08
C GLN A 156 17.69 -11.40 -2.89
N THR A 157 18.08 -11.71 -1.65
CA THR A 157 19.38 -12.31 -1.32
C THR A 157 19.38 -13.85 -1.37
N ILE A 158 18.28 -14.49 -1.78
CA ILE A 158 18.22 -15.94 -2.05
C ILE A 158 19.37 -16.35 -2.99
N GLY A 159 20.10 -17.40 -2.58
CA GLY A 159 21.23 -17.95 -3.32
C GLY A 159 22.57 -17.23 -3.12
N HIS A 160 22.62 -16.15 -2.34
CA HIS A 160 23.87 -15.45 -2.03
C HIS A 160 24.78 -16.29 -1.09
N PRO A 161 26.13 -16.32 -1.27
CA PRO A 161 27.01 -17.20 -0.50
C PRO A 161 27.04 -16.99 1.02
N ASP A 162 26.79 -15.75 1.49
CA ASP A 162 26.74 -15.41 2.91
C ASP A 162 25.40 -15.76 3.60
N ILE A 163 24.50 -16.50 2.91
CA ILE A 163 23.24 -16.98 3.48
C ILE A 163 23.43 -18.42 3.97
N GLU A 164 23.39 -18.61 5.28
CA GLU A 164 23.57 -19.91 5.94
C GLU A 164 22.24 -20.70 6.03
N ASP A 165 21.09 -20.03 5.92
CA ASP A 165 19.74 -20.65 5.87
C ASP A 165 19.57 -21.61 4.66
N PRO A 166 19.39 -22.92 4.89
CA PRO A 166 19.18 -23.89 3.81
C PRO A 166 17.92 -23.63 2.96
N ARG A 167 16.89 -22.94 3.47
CA ARG A 167 15.68 -22.59 2.69
C ARG A 167 15.99 -21.55 1.61
N ARG A 168 16.83 -20.57 1.94
CA ARG A 168 17.20 -19.44 1.08
C ARG A 168 18.40 -19.73 0.18
N GLN A 169 19.04 -20.89 0.29
CA GLN A 169 20.07 -21.35 -0.65
C GLN A 169 19.46 -21.97 -1.93
N PHE A 170 20.02 -21.66 -3.09
CA PHE A 170 19.63 -22.30 -4.36
C PHE A 170 19.85 -23.83 -4.35
N LYS A 171 19.00 -24.54 -5.09
CA LYS A 171 19.06 -26.00 -5.33
C LYS A 171 19.03 -26.30 -6.83
N GLU A 172 19.32 -27.54 -7.23
CA GLU A 172 19.36 -27.96 -8.66
C GLU A 172 18.05 -27.72 -9.43
N ASN A 173 16.92 -27.58 -8.74
CA ASN A 173 15.60 -27.31 -9.32
C ASN A 173 15.01 -26.03 -8.70
N LEU A 174 14.44 -25.17 -9.53
CA LEU A 174 13.60 -24.04 -9.12
C LEU A 174 12.16 -24.33 -9.55
N ASN A 175 11.22 -24.30 -8.61
CA ASN A 175 9.80 -24.47 -8.87
C ASN A 175 9.05 -23.23 -8.36
N ILE A 176 8.22 -22.64 -9.22
CA ILE A 176 7.40 -21.47 -8.91
C ILE A 176 5.93 -21.88 -9.04
N LEU A 177 5.12 -21.69 -8.00
CA LEU A 177 3.68 -21.95 -8.03
C LEU A 177 2.91 -20.67 -7.76
N VAL A 178 2.15 -20.20 -8.75
CA VAL A 178 1.23 -19.07 -8.59
C VAL A 178 -0.14 -19.59 -8.12
N LEU A 179 -0.64 -19.03 -7.03
CA LEU A 179 -2.00 -19.20 -6.52
C LEU A 179 -2.77 -17.92 -6.89
N LEU A 180 -3.51 -17.95 -7.99
CA LEU A 180 -4.25 -16.81 -8.49
C LEU A 180 -5.70 -16.85 -8.00
N ASP A 181 -6.13 -15.78 -7.33
CA ASP A 181 -7.53 -15.63 -6.97
C ASP A 181 -8.43 -15.50 -8.21
N ALA A 182 -9.57 -16.16 -8.15
CA ALA A 182 -10.66 -16.06 -9.12
C ALA A 182 -12.03 -15.99 -8.40
N SER A 183 -12.02 -15.37 -7.22
CA SER A 183 -13.15 -14.76 -6.52
C SER A 183 -14.06 -13.93 -7.45
N GLY A 184 -15.22 -13.52 -6.94
CA GLY A 184 -16.15 -12.67 -7.66
C GLY A 184 -15.71 -11.21 -7.79
N SER A 185 -14.84 -10.75 -6.88
CA SER A 185 -14.35 -9.38 -6.75
C SER A 185 -13.25 -9.03 -7.77
N MET A 186 -12.48 -10.02 -8.23
CA MET A 186 -11.50 -9.94 -9.34
C MET A 186 -12.09 -9.49 -10.71
N ARG A 187 -13.39 -9.18 -10.76
CA ARG A 187 -14.07 -8.48 -11.87
C ARG A 187 -14.00 -6.95 -11.77
N ALA A 188 -13.55 -6.38 -10.66
CA ALA A 188 -13.46 -4.94 -10.47
C ALA A 188 -12.61 -4.28 -11.57
N ASP A 189 -13.00 -3.07 -11.98
CA ASP A 189 -12.35 -2.32 -13.06
C ASP A 189 -11.20 -1.46 -12.51
N LEU A 190 -10.05 -1.52 -13.18
CA LEU A 190 -8.86 -0.72 -12.91
C LEU A 190 -8.59 0.28 -14.05
N GLY A 191 -9.58 1.11 -14.37
CA GLY A 191 -9.46 2.15 -15.40
C GLY A 191 -9.61 1.63 -16.83
N GLY A 192 -10.47 0.63 -17.04
CA GLY A 192 -10.81 0.08 -18.35
C GLY A 192 -10.29 -1.34 -18.64
N GLU A 193 -9.53 -1.96 -17.72
CA GLU A 193 -9.32 -3.41 -17.69
C GLU A 193 -9.66 -3.98 -16.30
N THR A 194 -10.22 -5.20 -16.25
CA THR A 194 -10.54 -5.85 -14.96
C THR A 194 -9.27 -6.31 -14.23
N GLN A 195 -9.29 -6.33 -12.88
CA GLN A 195 -8.20 -6.87 -12.05
C GLN A 195 -7.69 -8.22 -12.57
N MET A 196 -8.59 -9.17 -12.85
CA MET A 196 -8.23 -10.47 -13.45
C MET A 196 -7.48 -10.33 -14.80
N ALA A 197 -7.88 -9.42 -15.68
CA ALA A 197 -7.18 -9.20 -16.95
C ALA A 197 -5.75 -8.67 -16.74
N SER A 198 -5.59 -7.71 -15.83
CA SER A 198 -4.28 -7.22 -15.38
C SER A 198 -3.42 -8.33 -14.76
N ALA A 199 -4.01 -9.19 -13.93
CA ALA A 199 -3.32 -10.31 -13.30
C ALA A 199 -2.84 -11.34 -14.35
N LYS A 200 -3.70 -11.77 -15.28
CA LYS A 200 -3.33 -12.67 -16.38
C LYS A 200 -2.18 -12.14 -17.23
N LYS A 201 -2.20 -10.84 -17.52
CA LYS A 201 -1.19 -10.11 -18.30
C LYS A 201 0.15 -10.07 -17.56
N ALA A 202 0.16 -9.67 -16.28
CA ALA A 202 1.38 -9.64 -15.47
C ALA A 202 1.96 -11.06 -15.26
N ILE A 203 1.11 -12.05 -14.98
CA ILE A 203 1.51 -13.46 -14.84
C ILE A 203 2.05 -14.03 -16.16
N THR A 204 1.46 -13.69 -17.31
CA THR A 204 1.99 -14.08 -18.64
C THR A 204 3.40 -13.51 -18.86
N ASN A 205 3.54 -12.19 -18.74
CA ASN A 205 4.83 -11.49 -18.86
C ASN A 205 5.87 -12.00 -17.85
N PHE A 206 5.41 -12.47 -16.68
CA PHE A 206 6.26 -13.10 -15.67
C PHE A 206 6.82 -14.43 -16.17
N VAL A 207 5.95 -15.39 -16.53
CA VAL A 207 6.36 -16.75 -16.90
C VAL A 207 7.14 -16.80 -18.22
N GLU A 208 6.85 -15.90 -19.17
CA GLU A 208 7.65 -15.74 -20.40
C GLU A 208 9.07 -15.23 -20.13
N GLY A 209 9.30 -14.56 -19.00
CA GLY A 209 10.61 -14.06 -18.58
C GLY A 209 11.43 -15.03 -17.73
N LEU A 210 10.91 -16.23 -17.42
CA LEU A 210 11.62 -17.21 -16.61
C LEU A 210 12.69 -17.98 -17.44
N PRO A 211 13.80 -18.41 -16.81
CA PRO A 211 14.74 -19.33 -17.44
C PRO A 211 14.05 -20.60 -17.91
N ALA A 212 14.40 -21.09 -19.10
CA ALA A 212 13.79 -22.28 -19.70
C ALA A 212 13.99 -23.56 -18.87
N ASP A 213 14.91 -23.55 -17.89
CA ASP A 213 15.15 -24.68 -17.00
C ASP A 213 14.40 -24.60 -15.66
N ALA A 214 13.69 -23.50 -15.36
CA ALA A 214 12.79 -23.42 -14.21
C ALA A 214 11.48 -24.21 -14.47
N ASN A 215 10.78 -24.61 -13.40
CA ASN A 215 9.43 -25.14 -13.48
C ASN A 215 8.42 -24.10 -12.97
N VAL A 216 7.25 -24.02 -13.62
CA VAL A 216 6.13 -23.18 -13.19
C VAL A 216 4.84 -23.99 -13.09
N GLY A 217 3.99 -23.65 -12.12
CA GLY A 217 2.61 -24.11 -12.00
C GLY A 217 1.66 -22.94 -11.76
N LEU A 218 0.38 -23.14 -12.12
CA LEU A 218 -0.69 -22.17 -11.85
C LEU A 218 -1.89 -22.90 -11.26
N ARG A 219 -2.30 -22.48 -10.06
CA ARG A 219 -3.52 -22.89 -9.38
C ARG A 219 -4.46 -21.69 -9.28
N ILE A 220 -5.76 -21.94 -9.41
CA ILE A 220 -6.82 -20.96 -9.15
C ILE A 220 -7.73 -21.43 -8.03
N TYR A 221 -8.35 -20.49 -7.33
CA TYR A 221 -9.31 -20.73 -6.26
C TYR A 221 -10.50 -19.77 -6.37
N GLY A 222 -11.65 -20.09 -5.76
CA GLY A 222 -12.87 -19.25 -5.83
C GLY A 222 -13.64 -19.24 -7.17
N HIS A 223 -13.10 -19.90 -8.20
CA HIS A 223 -13.59 -19.90 -9.59
C HIS A 223 -14.90 -20.67 -9.87
N GLU A 224 -15.51 -21.33 -8.88
CA GLU A 224 -16.83 -21.96 -9.01
C GLU A 224 -17.93 -21.20 -8.25
N GLY A 225 -19.17 -21.30 -8.77
CA GLY A 225 -20.36 -20.74 -8.14
C GLY A 225 -20.56 -19.25 -8.44
N THR A 226 -21.07 -18.53 -7.45
CA THR A 226 -21.32 -17.09 -7.47
C THR A 226 -20.96 -16.48 -6.12
N GLY A 227 -20.78 -15.15 -6.06
CA GLY A 227 -20.60 -14.41 -4.80
C GLY A 227 -21.89 -14.29 -3.97
N SER A 228 -22.71 -15.34 -3.91
CA SER A 228 -23.92 -15.42 -3.09
C SER A 228 -23.78 -16.52 -2.05
N ASP A 229 -24.43 -16.36 -0.89
CA ASP A 229 -24.35 -17.31 0.23
C ASP A 229 -24.79 -18.73 -0.17
N ALA A 230 -25.72 -18.84 -1.13
CA ALA A 230 -26.22 -20.10 -1.67
C ALA A 230 -25.12 -20.93 -2.38
N ASP A 231 -24.12 -20.26 -2.96
CA ASP A 231 -22.94 -20.89 -3.57
C ASP A 231 -21.71 -20.89 -2.65
N LYS A 232 -21.72 -20.24 -1.48
CA LYS A 232 -20.54 -20.11 -0.59
C LYS A 232 -19.88 -21.46 -0.33
N ALA A 233 -20.66 -22.46 0.09
CA ALA A 233 -20.14 -23.80 0.37
C ALA A 233 -19.53 -24.53 -0.85
N ARG A 234 -19.96 -24.19 -2.08
CA ARG A 234 -19.36 -24.71 -3.32
C ARG A 234 -18.07 -23.96 -3.65
N SER A 235 -18.11 -22.63 -3.58
CA SER A 235 -16.98 -21.78 -3.95
C SER A 235 -15.82 -21.91 -2.95
N CYS A 236 -16.11 -22.06 -1.66
CA CYS A 236 -15.13 -22.38 -0.62
C CYS A 236 -14.52 -23.79 -0.72
N ALA A 237 -15.04 -24.65 -1.61
CA ALA A 237 -14.42 -25.93 -1.97
C ALA A 237 -13.67 -25.88 -3.32
N SER A 238 -13.64 -24.72 -3.98
CA SER A 238 -13.14 -24.54 -5.34
C SER A 238 -11.65 -24.24 -5.37
N SER A 239 -10.82 -25.21 -5.77
CA SER A 239 -9.43 -24.93 -6.17
C SER A 239 -8.87 -25.96 -7.16
N GLU A 240 -8.41 -25.51 -8.34
CA GLU A 240 -7.86 -26.35 -9.42
C GLU A 240 -6.43 -25.94 -9.76
N LEU A 241 -5.51 -26.90 -9.86
CA LEU A 241 -4.19 -26.74 -10.50
C LEU A 241 -4.39 -26.74 -12.02
N ILE A 242 -4.75 -25.58 -12.57
CA ILE A 242 -5.09 -25.43 -13.99
C ILE A 242 -3.90 -25.66 -14.93
N TYR A 243 -2.68 -25.33 -14.50
CA TYR A 243 -1.42 -25.64 -15.19
C TYR A 243 -0.48 -26.44 -14.26
N PRO A 244 -0.19 -27.73 -14.53
CA PRO A 244 0.64 -28.57 -13.68
C PRO A 244 2.10 -28.09 -13.57
N ILE A 245 2.68 -28.18 -12.37
CA ILE A 245 4.07 -27.74 -12.12
C ILE A 245 5.07 -28.55 -12.98
N GLY A 246 5.69 -27.85 -13.93
CA GLY A 246 6.67 -28.38 -14.90
C GLY A 246 7.29 -27.28 -15.75
N LYS A 247 8.06 -27.64 -16.79
CA LYS A 247 8.68 -26.67 -17.72
C LYS A 247 7.62 -25.83 -18.42
N TYR A 248 7.90 -24.53 -18.61
CA TYR A 248 6.98 -23.62 -19.29
C TYR A 248 6.75 -24.01 -20.76
N ASP A 249 5.48 -24.13 -21.14
CA ASP A 249 4.98 -24.18 -22.51
C ASP A 249 3.94 -23.07 -22.66
N ASN A 250 4.21 -22.10 -23.52
CA ASN A 250 3.36 -20.95 -23.75
C ASN A 250 1.95 -21.36 -24.20
N SER A 251 1.83 -22.31 -25.12
CA SER A 251 0.51 -22.70 -25.66
C SER A 251 -0.36 -23.35 -24.59
N GLY A 252 0.18 -24.32 -23.84
CA GLY A 252 -0.53 -24.96 -22.73
C GLY A 252 -0.81 -24.00 -21.57
N PHE A 253 0.08 -23.05 -21.29
CA PHE A 253 -0.11 -22.07 -20.22
C PHE A 253 -1.23 -21.09 -20.56
N GLN A 254 -1.26 -20.51 -21.75
CA GLN A 254 -2.32 -19.57 -22.16
C GLN A 254 -3.71 -20.24 -22.16
N THR A 255 -3.84 -21.44 -22.75
CA THR A 255 -5.10 -22.21 -22.70
C THR A 255 -5.50 -22.62 -21.27
N SER A 256 -4.55 -22.75 -20.35
CA SER A 256 -4.85 -22.96 -18.92
C SER A 256 -5.33 -21.67 -18.26
N LEU A 257 -4.66 -20.55 -18.51
CA LEU A 257 -4.95 -19.22 -17.99
C LEU A 257 -6.33 -18.70 -18.45
N GLU A 258 -6.81 -19.13 -19.62
CA GLU A 258 -8.19 -18.89 -20.08
C GLU A 258 -9.25 -19.42 -19.08
N LYS A 259 -8.98 -20.53 -18.36
CA LYS A 259 -9.89 -21.09 -17.34
C LYS A 259 -10.10 -20.19 -16.12
N ALA A 260 -9.15 -19.31 -15.81
CA ALA A 260 -9.23 -18.42 -14.65
C ALA A 260 -10.34 -17.38 -14.87
N GLN A 261 -11.56 -17.70 -14.44
CA GLN A 261 -12.74 -16.85 -14.61
C GLN A 261 -13.24 -16.43 -13.22
N PRO A 262 -13.28 -15.12 -12.91
CA PRO A 262 -13.82 -14.62 -11.66
C PRO A 262 -15.23 -15.13 -11.42
N ALA A 263 -15.51 -15.70 -10.24
CA ALA A 263 -16.77 -16.36 -9.95
C ALA A 263 -17.36 -15.98 -8.58
N GLY A 264 -16.83 -16.54 -7.49
CA GLY A 264 -17.50 -16.61 -6.19
C GLY A 264 -16.72 -16.04 -5.00
N TRP A 265 -16.34 -16.91 -4.07
CA TRP A 265 -15.78 -16.59 -2.75
C TRP A 265 -14.28 -16.90 -2.70
N THR A 266 -13.61 -16.47 -1.64
CA THR A 266 -12.14 -16.45 -1.53
C THR A 266 -11.66 -17.43 -0.44
N PRO A 267 -11.37 -18.72 -0.75
CA PRO A 267 -10.85 -19.70 0.21
C PRO A 267 -9.31 -19.75 0.22
N ILE A 268 -8.66 -18.85 0.95
CA ILE A 268 -7.19 -18.76 0.96
C ILE A 268 -6.56 -19.99 1.65
N GLN A 269 -7.14 -20.46 2.76
CA GLN A 269 -6.64 -21.68 3.43
C GLN A 269 -6.67 -22.90 2.49
N LEU A 270 -7.72 -23.06 1.67
CA LEU A 270 -7.79 -24.15 0.71
C LEU A 270 -6.70 -24.04 -0.37
N ALA A 271 -6.46 -22.82 -0.89
CA ALA A 271 -5.43 -22.59 -1.89
C ALA A 271 -4.03 -22.97 -1.37
N ILE A 272 -3.69 -22.56 -0.14
CA ILE A 272 -2.42 -22.88 0.53
C ILE A 272 -2.30 -24.38 0.80
N ASN A 273 -3.33 -25.02 1.37
CA ASN A 273 -3.35 -26.46 1.63
C ASN A 273 -3.17 -27.28 0.34
N LYS A 274 -3.79 -26.84 -0.78
CA LYS A 274 -3.61 -27.49 -2.07
C LYS A 274 -2.27 -27.19 -2.75
N ALA A 275 -1.65 -26.04 -2.48
CA ALA A 275 -0.26 -25.78 -2.87
C ALA A 275 0.69 -26.80 -2.22
N GLN A 276 0.46 -27.17 -0.96
CA GLN A 276 1.21 -28.23 -0.28
C GLN A 276 1.07 -29.60 -0.95
N GLU A 277 -0.15 -29.96 -1.38
CA GLU A 277 -0.40 -31.20 -2.14
C GLU A 277 0.30 -31.21 -3.50
N ASP A 278 0.21 -30.11 -4.27
CA ASP A 278 0.83 -29.99 -5.60
C ASP A 278 2.37 -30.03 -5.51
N LEU A 279 2.93 -29.39 -4.48
CA LEU A 279 4.37 -29.32 -4.24
C LEU A 279 4.95 -30.56 -3.55
N ALA A 280 4.12 -31.51 -3.08
CA ALA A 280 4.55 -32.63 -2.23
C ALA A 280 5.68 -33.51 -2.79
N LYS A 281 5.90 -33.52 -4.11
CA LYS A 281 6.99 -34.24 -4.80
C LYS A 281 8.32 -33.46 -4.88
N PHE A 282 8.33 -32.17 -4.57
CA PHE A 282 9.48 -31.26 -4.70
C PHE A 282 10.04 -30.90 -3.32
N LYS A 283 10.75 -31.82 -2.68
CA LYS A 283 11.30 -31.62 -1.32
C LYS A 283 12.41 -30.56 -1.28
N GLY A 284 12.46 -29.77 -0.22
CA GLY A 284 13.33 -28.59 -0.09
C GLY A 284 14.83 -28.89 -0.04
N ASP A 285 15.21 -30.14 0.20
CA ASP A 285 16.60 -30.63 0.11
C ASP A 285 17.14 -30.61 -1.34
N GLN A 286 16.26 -30.71 -2.33
CA GLN A 286 16.58 -30.79 -3.76
C GLN A 286 15.94 -29.69 -4.62
N ASN A 287 15.10 -28.84 -4.03
CA ASN A 287 14.28 -27.86 -4.74
C ASN A 287 14.25 -26.51 -4.01
N THR A 288 14.48 -25.42 -4.73
CA THR A 288 14.06 -24.08 -4.31
C THR A 288 12.61 -23.93 -4.73
N ASN A 289 11.69 -23.85 -3.76
CA ASN A 289 10.25 -23.74 -4.00
C ASN A 289 9.79 -22.32 -3.63
N ILE A 290 9.25 -21.59 -4.60
CA ILE A 290 8.65 -20.27 -4.40
C ILE A 290 7.15 -20.36 -4.67
N VAL A 291 6.34 -19.81 -3.78
CA VAL A 291 4.89 -19.69 -3.96
C VAL A 291 4.53 -18.21 -4.02
N TYR A 292 3.69 -17.84 -4.98
CA TYR A 292 3.11 -16.50 -5.07
C TYR A 292 1.61 -16.59 -4.85
N LEU A 293 1.13 -16.13 -3.70
CA LEU A 293 -0.30 -15.93 -3.44
C LEU A 293 -0.71 -14.56 -3.97
N VAL A 294 -1.66 -14.52 -4.91
CA VAL A 294 -2.27 -13.29 -5.41
C VAL A 294 -3.73 -13.32 -4.97
N SER A 295 -4.21 -12.29 -4.26
CA SER A 295 -5.60 -12.13 -3.82
C SER A 295 -6.01 -10.65 -3.77
N ASP A 296 -7.31 -10.38 -3.90
CA ASP A 296 -7.91 -9.05 -3.91
C ASP A 296 -8.65 -8.70 -2.60
N GLY A 297 -8.65 -9.58 -1.60
CA GLY A 297 -9.44 -9.41 -0.37
C GLY A 297 -8.98 -10.25 0.82
N VAL A 298 -9.74 -10.18 1.91
CA VAL A 298 -9.72 -11.20 2.96
C VAL A 298 -10.13 -12.58 2.40
N SER A 299 -9.72 -13.65 3.09
CA SER A 299 -10.40 -14.94 2.96
C SER A 299 -11.85 -14.77 3.41
N THR A 300 -12.81 -14.97 2.50
CA THR A 300 -14.26 -14.81 2.76
C THR A 300 -14.95 -16.13 3.07
N CYS A 301 -14.18 -17.22 3.07
CA CYS A 301 -14.58 -18.53 3.58
C CYS A 301 -14.24 -18.64 5.07
N ASP A 302 -15.00 -19.45 5.81
CA ASP A 302 -14.89 -19.54 7.28
C ASP A 302 -13.67 -20.40 7.68
N ASP A 303 -12.47 -19.89 7.38
CA ASP A 303 -11.18 -20.60 7.37
C ASP A 303 -10.03 -19.84 8.05
N ASP A 304 -8.84 -20.47 8.15
CA ASP A 304 -7.64 -19.89 8.79
C ASP A 304 -6.43 -19.91 7.82
N PRO A 305 -6.20 -18.82 7.06
CA PRO A 305 -5.09 -18.74 6.11
C PRO A 305 -3.72 -18.73 6.78
N VAL A 306 -3.61 -18.15 7.98
CA VAL A 306 -2.32 -17.94 8.67
C VAL A 306 -1.81 -19.25 9.26
N ALA A 307 -2.68 -20.06 9.87
CA ALA A 307 -2.33 -21.41 10.31
C ALA A 307 -2.00 -22.35 9.14
N ALA A 308 -2.62 -22.16 7.98
CA ALA A 308 -2.29 -22.90 6.75
C ALA A 308 -0.91 -22.51 6.21
N ALA A 309 -0.61 -21.20 6.16
CA ALA A 309 0.67 -20.66 5.73
C ALA A 309 1.82 -21.19 6.61
N LYS A 310 1.63 -21.19 7.93
CA LYS A 310 2.56 -21.78 8.89
C LYS A 310 2.79 -23.28 8.66
N GLN A 311 1.73 -24.07 8.45
CA GLN A 311 1.84 -25.50 8.15
C GLN A 311 2.60 -25.77 6.84
N LEU A 312 2.42 -24.92 5.82
CA LEU A 312 3.16 -25.00 4.56
C LEU A 312 4.65 -24.65 4.77
N TYR A 313 4.98 -23.63 5.56
CA TYR A 313 6.36 -23.24 5.89
C TYR A 313 7.11 -24.27 6.74
N GLU A 314 6.41 -24.92 7.68
CA GLU A 314 6.94 -26.02 8.52
C GLU A 314 7.06 -27.36 7.77
N SER A 315 6.55 -27.47 6.54
CA SER A 315 6.60 -28.69 5.74
C SER A 315 7.99 -28.98 5.13
N ASP A 316 8.22 -30.24 4.73
CA ASP A 316 9.44 -30.71 4.06
C ASP A 316 9.60 -30.23 2.60
N ILE A 317 8.66 -29.42 2.11
CA ILE A 317 8.76 -28.64 0.87
C ILE A 317 9.57 -27.35 1.12
N THR A 318 9.53 -26.84 2.36
CA THR A 318 10.13 -25.57 2.82
C THR A 318 10.04 -24.42 1.81
N PRO A 319 8.84 -24.08 1.31
CA PRO A 319 8.70 -23.03 0.31
C PRO A 319 8.83 -21.65 0.95
N ILE A 320 9.26 -20.68 0.15
CA ILE A 320 9.14 -19.25 0.47
C ILE A 320 7.83 -18.78 -0.18
N VAL A 321 6.90 -18.28 0.64
CA VAL A 321 5.57 -17.86 0.17
C VAL A 321 5.49 -16.34 0.23
N ASN A 322 5.48 -15.73 -0.96
CA ASN A 322 5.27 -14.30 -1.14
C ASN A 322 3.78 -14.06 -1.41
N VAL A 323 3.30 -12.91 -0.94
CA VAL A 323 1.88 -12.53 -1.03
C VAL A 323 1.78 -11.18 -1.75
N ILE A 324 0.91 -11.11 -2.74
CA ILE A 324 0.59 -9.88 -3.46
C ILE A 324 -0.88 -9.58 -3.22
N GLY A 325 -1.14 -8.52 -2.46
CA GLY A 325 -2.47 -7.94 -2.36
C GLY A 325 -2.75 -7.10 -3.60
N PHE A 326 -3.77 -7.41 -4.38
CA PHE A 326 -4.16 -6.63 -5.55
C PHE A 326 -5.37 -5.74 -5.24
N ASN A 327 -5.14 -4.44 -5.02
CA ASN A 327 -6.20 -3.45 -4.74
C ASN A 327 -7.05 -3.86 -3.52
N VAL A 328 -6.38 -4.17 -2.41
CA VAL A 328 -7.00 -4.80 -1.22
C VAL A 328 -7.38 -3.75 -0.17
N ASP A 329 -8.54 -3.94 0.47
CA ASP A 329 -8.92 -3.17 1.65
C ASP A 329 -8.02 -3.45 2.87
N HIS A 330 -8.07 -2.59 3.88
CA HIS A 330 -7.16 -2.67 5.02
C HIS A 330 -7.26 -3.98 5.83
N GLU A 331 -8.45 -4.59 5.92
CA GLU A 331 -8.63 -5.85 6.63
C GLU A 331 -7.97 -7.01 5.87
N GLY A 332 -8.12 -7.03 4.54
CA GLY A 332 -7.42 -7.95 3.66
C GLY A 332 -5.91 -7.73 3.68
N GLN A 333 -5.42 -6.48 3.65
CA GLN A 333 -3.99 -6.18 3.77
C GLN A 333 -3.42 -6.77 5.06
N LYS A 334 -4.12 -6.62 6.19
CA LYS A 334 -3.67 -7.18 7.48
C LYS A 334 -3.57 -8.71 7.42
N GLN A 335 -4.60 -9.40 6.96
CA GLN A 335 -4.58 -10.86 6.88
C GLN A 335 -3.50 -11.38 5.92
N LEU A 336 -3.31 -10.72 4.77
CA LEU A 336 -2.30 -11.08 3.77
C LEU A 336 -0.86 -10.80 4.27
N LYS A 337 -0.63 -9.73 5.04
CA LYS A 337 0.63 -9.49 5.77
C LYS A 337 0.89 -10.59 6.80
N GLU A 338 -0.11 -11.02 7.57
CA GLU A 338 0.04 -12.10 8.55
C GLU A 338 0.37 -13.45 7.87
N VAL A 339 -0.22 -13.74 6.70
CA VAL A 339 0.15 -14.91 5.87
C VAL A 339 1.62 -14.85 5.42
N ALA A 340 2.09 -13.72 4.88
CA ALA A 340 3.49 -13.55 4.45
C ALA A 340 4.48 -13.64 5.62
N LYS A 341 4.11 -13.07 6.78
CA LYS A 341 4.90 -13.11 8.02
C LYS A 341 5.01 -14.53 8.59
N ALA A 342 3.95 -15.34 8.47
CA ALA A 342 3.95 -16.75 8.88
C ALA A 342 4.83 -17.66 8.02
N THR A 343 5.32 -17.16 6.87
CA THR A 343 6.16 -17.89 5.90
C THR A 343 7.53 -17.23 5.65
N GLU A 344 7.86 -16.15 6.37
CA GLU A 344 9.04 -15.29 6.18
C GLU A 344 9.29 -14.87 4.72
N GLY A 345 8.19 -14.67 3.97
CA GLY A 345 8.19 -14.14 2.60
C GLY A 345 7.76 -12.68 2.54
N THR A 346 7.54 -12.17 1.33
CA THR A 346 7.21 -10.76 1.10
C THR A 346 5.70 -10.49 1.11
N TYR A 347 5.31 -9.25 1.43
CA TYR A 347 4.00 -8.68 1.12
C TYR A 347 4.21 -7.36 0.36
N GLU A 348 3.60 -7.22 -0.82
CA GLU A 348 3.45 -5.92 -1.50
C GLU A 348 1.96 -5.72 -1.83
N ASP A 349 1.48 -4.49 -1.59
CA ASP A 349 0.15 -4.06 -2.04
C ASP A 349 0.29 -3.38 -3.40
N VAL A 350 -0.39 -3.92 -4.41
CA VAL A 350 -0.29 -3.45 -5.80
C VAL A 350 -1.64 -2.90 -6.25
N GLN A 351 -1.63 -1.65 -6.70
CA GLN A 351 -2.86 -0.91 -7.04
C GLN A 351 -3.14 -0.90 -8.57
N ASN A 352 -2.31 -1.56 -9.38
CA ASN A 352 -2.42 -1.62 -10.84
C ASN A 352 -1.52 -2.72 -11.45
N ALA A 353 -1.73 -2.98 -12.74
CA ALA A 353 -0.98 -3.97 -13.53
C ALA A 353 0.54 -3.73 -13.57
N GLU A 354 1.01 -2.48 -13.51
CA GLU A 354 2.44 -2.14 -13.54
C GLU A 354 3.12 -2.48 -12.21
N SER A 355 2.45 -2.19 -11.09
CA SER A 355 2.91 -2.53 -9.75
C SER A 355 2.98 -4.05 -9.57
N LEU A 356 1.96 -4.78 -10.04
CA LEU A 356 1.96 -6.25 -10.08
C LEU A 356 3.07 -6.81 -10.99
N GLN A 357 3.36 -6.17 -12.12
CA GLN A 357 4.47 -6.56 -12.99
C GLN A 357 5.82 -6.38 -12.28
N ASN A 358 6.03 -5.25 -11.62
CA ASN A 358 7.28 -4.92 -10.93
C ASN A 358 7.62 -5.93 -9.82
N GLU A 359 6.61 -6.38 -9.06
CA GLU A 359 6.82 -7.40 -8.03
C GLU A 359 7.19 -8.77 -8.64
N LEU A 360 6.45 -9.23 -9.65
CA LEU A 360 6.77 -10.48 -10.33
C LEU A 360 8.13 -10.43 -11.07
N ASP A 361 8.56 -9.25 -11.51
CA ASP A 361 9.87 -9.04 -12.14
C ASP A 361 11.03 -9.15 -11.13
N GLN A 362 10.78 -8.97 -9.82
CA GLN A 362 11.78 -9.31 -8.79
C GLN A 362 12.16 -10.80 -8.85
N MET A 363 11.18 -11.67 -9.02
CA MET A 363 11.39 -13.12 -9.12
C MET A 363 12.08 -13.53 -10.44
N LYS A 364 11.93 -12.77 -11.54
CA LYS A 364 12.70 -13.02 -12.77
C LYS A 364 14.19 -12.90 -12.54
N GLU A 365 14.63 -11.87 -11.83
CA GLU A 365 16.04 -11.65 -11.52
C GLU A 365 16.58 -12.73 -10.57
N ILE A 366 15.80 -13.17 -9.57
CA ILE A 366 16.17 -14.31 -8.71
C ILE A 366 16.28 -15.61 -9.54
N ALA A 367 15.35 -15.87 -10.45
CA ALA A 367 15.39 -17.06 -11.32
C ALA A 367 16.58 -17.03 -12.29
N LYS A 368 16.94 -15.85 -12.82
CA LYS A 368 18.15 -15.65 -13.62
C LYS A 368 19.44 -15.87 -12.82
N ASN A 369 19.51 -15.35 -11.59
CA ASN A 369 20.62 -15.61 -10.67
C ASN A 369 20.77 -17.11 -10.38
N TRP A 370 19.65 -17.84 -10.26
CA TRP A 370 19.62 -19.29 -10.13
C TRP A 370 20.18 -20.02 -11.36
N GLU A 371 19.86 -19.58 -12.59
CA GLU A 371 20.45 -20.17 -13.81
C GLU A 371 21.96 -19.90 -13.91
N GLU A 372 22.42 -18.69 -13.57
CA GLU A 372 23.85 -18.34 -13.56
C GLU A 372 24.63 -19.15 -12.52
N TRP A 373 24.08 -19.30 -11.31
CA TRP A 373 24.58 -20.18 -10.25
C TRP A 373 24.66 -21.65 -10.71
N LYS A 374 23.55 -22.19 -11.23
CA LYS A 374 23.44 -23.59 -11.66
C LYS A 374 24.41 -23.92 -12.79
N THR A 375 24.58 -23.00 -13.74
CA THR A 375 25.53 -23.16 -14.85
C THR A 375 26.99 -22.91 -14.47
N LYS A 376 27.29 -22.61 -13.19
CA LYS A 376 28.64 -22.39 -12.63
C LYS A 376 29.44 -21.34 -13.42
N LYS A 377 28.75 -20.32 -13.94
CA LYS A 377 29.39 -19.16 -14.56
C LYS A 377 29.97 -18.29 -13.44
N GLU A 378 31.27 -18.46 -13.20
CA GLU A 378 32.07 -17.86 -12.10
C GLU A 378 32.26 -16.33 -12.23
N THR A 379 31.25 -15.64 -12.76
CA THR A 379 31.21 -14.21 -13.12
C THR A 379 29.91 -13.52 -12.72
N GLY A 380 28.92 -14.26 -12.20
CA GLY A 380 27.51 -13.82 -12.09
C GLY A 380 27.02 -13.36 -10.71
N LEU A 381 27.70 -13.70 -9.59
CA LEU A 381 27.32 -13.25 -8.25
C LEU A 381 27.71 -11.78 -8.02
N ARG A 382 27.05 -10.88 -8.75
CA ARG A 382 27.23 -9.43 -8.75
C ARG A 382 26.10 -8.75 -7.98
N LEU A 383 25.75 -9.33 -6.82
CA LEU A 383 24.65 -8.90 -5.94
C LEU A 383 25.13 -7.85 -4.90
N ASP A 384 26.17 -7.10 -5.24
CA ASP A 384 26.95 -6.29 -4.31
C ASP A 384 26.28 -4.93 -4.00
N ARG A 385 25.43 -4.90 -2.97
CA ARG A 385 24.95 -3.71 -2.20
C ARG A 385 24.14 -2.64 -2.94
N LEU A 386 24.32 -2.46 -4.25
CA LEU A 386 23.70 -1.38 -5.02
C LEU A 386 22.17 -1.49 -5.01
N LYS A 387 21.62 -2.71 -5.15
CA LYS A 387 20.16 -2.92 -5.06
C LYS A 387 19.65 -2.60 -3.66
N ASN A 388 20.25 -3.16 -2.60
CA ASN A 388 19.93 -2.80 -1.20
C ASN A 388 19.91 -1.27 -0.99
N SER A 389 20.94 -0.55 -1.47
CA SER A 389 21.01 0.91 -1.32
C SER A 389 19.91 1.67 -2.07
N LEU A 390 19.47 1.14 -3.22
CA LEU A 390 18.36 1.70 -3.98
C LEU A 390 17.02 1.39 -3.31
N ASP A 391 16.84 0.19 -2.79
CA ASP A 391 15.59 -0.24 -2.15
C ASP A 391 15.38 0.47 -0.80
N ILE A 392 16.46 0.63 0.00
CA ILE A 392 16.48 1.50 1.19
C ILE A 392 16.11 2.94 0.82
N PHE A 393 16.62 3.46 -0.30
CA PHE A 393 16.30 4.81 -0.78
C PHE A 393 14.85 4.93 -1.27
N VAL A 394 14.34 3.95 -2.02
CA VAL A 394 12.97 3.92 -2.55
C VAL A 394 11.96 3.80 -1.41
N TYR A 395 12.19 2.88 -0.47
CA TYR A 395 11.39 2.74 0.76
C TYR A 395 11.38 4.06 1.56
N GLY A 396 12.55 4.60 1.90
CA GLY A 396 12.65 5.87 2.62
C GLY A 396 11.98 7.04 1.88
N SER A 397 11.96 7.01 0.54
CA SER A 397 11.26 8.02 -0.28
C SER A 397 9.74 7.81 -0.34
N LYS A 398 9.25 6.56 -0.41
CA LYS A 398 7.81 6.22 -0.28
C LYS A 398 7.28 6.75 1.06
N GLU A 399 7.94 6.38 2.16
CA GLU A 399 7.45 6.68 3.50
C GLU A 399 7.63 8.16 3.89
N TYR A 400 8.71 8.82 3.46
CA TYR A 400 8.82 10.29 3.56
C TYR A 400 7.68 11.01 2.82
N THR A 401 7.26 10.50 1.66
CA THR A 401 6.16 11.10 0.89
C THR A 401 4.82 10.98 1.63
N LYS A 402 4.53 9.82 2.24
CA LYS A 402 3.36 9.62 3.14
C LYS A 402 3.38 10.59 4.30
N ARG A 403 4.52 10.68 5.01
CA ARG A 403 4.74 11.63 6.13
C ARG A 403 4.49 13.08 5.73
N VAL A 404 4.91 13.50 4.54
CA VAL A 404 4.67 14.89 4.06
C VAL A 404 3.19 15.11 3.72
N ARG A 405 2.53 14.12 3.10
CA ARG A 405 1.10 14.18 2.76
C ARG A 405 0.21 14.26 4.01
N GLU A 406 0.41 13.35 4.97
CA GLU A 406 -0.33 13.26 6.24
C GLU A 406 -0.26 14.58 7.02
N GLY A 407 0.96 15.05 7.31
CA GLY A 407 1.18 16.28 8.06
C GLY A 407 0.66 17.52 7.33
N SER A 408 0.67 17.51 6.00
CA SER A 408 0.07 18.57 5.17
C SER A 408 -1.46 18.53 5.21
N GLN A 409 -2.10 17.36 5.12
CA GLN A 409 -3.57 17.26 5.21
C GLN A 409 -4.08 17.65 6.60
N ILE A 410 -3.45 17.15 7.67
CA ILE A 410 -3.80 17.52 9.05
C ILE A 410 -3.58 19.03 9.28
N GLY A 411 -2.46 19.59 8.79
CA GLY A 411 -2.19 21.03 8.85
C GLY A 411 -3.24 21.87 8.11
N THR A 412 -3.68 21.41 6.93
CA THR A 412 -4.76 22.01 6.14
C THR A 412 -6.11 21.95 6.87
N ALA A 413 -6.47 20.79 7.45
CA ALA A 413 -7.71 20.62 8.19
C ALA A 413 -7.74 21.52 9.44
N LEU A 414 -6.66 21.56 10.23
CA LEU A 414 -6.51 22.49 11.35
C LEU A 414 -6.66 23.95 10.92
N GLN A 415 -6.04 24.34 9.80
CA GLN A 415 -6.16 25.70 9.28
C GLN A 415 -7.61 26.03 8.88
N TYR A 416 -8.31 25.12 8.20
CA TYR A 416 -9.71 25.28 7.79
C TYR A 416 -10.65 25.44 8.99
N LEU A 417 -10.52 24.54 9.98
CA LEU A 417 -11.36 24.51 11.17
C LEU A 417 -11.18 25.78 12.04
N TYR A 418 -9.95 26.31 12.10
CA TYR A 418 -9.64 27.58 12.76
C TYR A 418 -10.04 28.83 11.94
N GLN A 419 -9.77 28.87 10.64
CA GLN A 419 -9.88 30.08 9.83
C GLN A 419 -11.27 30.29 9.21
N ASP A 420 -11.89 29.24 8.69
CA ASP A 420 -13.19 29.32 8.01
C ASP A 420 -14.34 28.95 8.94
N LYS A 421 -14.19 27.87 9.74
CA LYS A 421 -15.27 27.34 10.60
C LYS A 421 -15.35 27.95 12.00
N LYS A 422 -14.24 28.49 12.53
CA LYS A 422 -14.12 29.09 13.87
C LYS A 422 -14.39 28.12 15.03
N LEU A 423 -14.01 26.85 14.87
CA LEU A 423 -14.29 25.79 15.85
C LEU A 423 -13.21 25.62 16.95
N MET A 424 -12.18 26.48 16.96
CA MET A 424 -11.12 26.46 17.97
C MET A 424 -10.50 27.85 18.19
N GLU A 425 -10.00 28.09 19.39
CA GLU A 425 -9.20 29.26 19.78
C GLU A 425 -7.79 29.24 19.14
N SER A 426 -7.09 30.40 19.17
CA SER A 426 -5.74 30.50 18.60
C SER A 426 -4.67 29.72 19.40
N GLU A 427 -4.91 29.47 20.69
CA GLU A 427 -4.01 28.67 21.52
C GLU A 427 -4.15 27.19 21.19
N SER A 428 -5.38 26.66 21.18
CA SER A 428 -5.73 25.31 20.70
C SER A 428 -5.16 25.01 19.30
N TYR A 429 -5.36 25.93 18.34
CA TYR A 429 -4.79 25.81 16.99
C TYR A 429 -3.26 25.73 17.00
N ASN A 430 -2.58 26.52 17.82
CA ASN A 430 -1.12 26.48 17.91
C ASN A 430 -0.59 25.22 18.60
N TYR A 431 -1.28 24.71 19.63
CA TYR A 431 -0.97 23.43 20.27
C TYR A 431 -1.05 22.29 19.24
N LEU A 432 -2.22 22.13 18.60
CA LEU A 432 -2.47 21.07 17.61
C LEU A 432 -1.50 21.15 16.43
N ARG A 433 -1.21 22.35 15.91
CA ARG A 433 -0.23 22.56 14.84
C ARG A 433 1.21 22.22 15.27
N THR A 434 1.54 22.39 16.55
CA THR A 434 2.86 22.05 17.11
C THR A 434 2.99 20.55 17.29
N LYS A 435 2.01 19.90 17.95
CA LYS A 435 1.92 18.43 18.07
C LYS A 435 1.98 17.76 16.69
N ASN A 436 1.29 18.30 15.69
CA ASN A 436 1.36 17.82 14.31
C ASN A 436 2.78 17.87 13.74
N SER A 437 3.52 18.96 13.95
CA SER A 437 4.90 19.08 13.49
C SER A 437 5.84 18.14 14.25
N GLU A 438 5.64 17.93 15.55
CA GLU A 438 6.50 17.09 16.38
C GLU A 438 6.33 15.61 16.04
N TYR A 439 5.09 15.13 15.91
CA TYR A 439 4.78 13.77 15.46
C TYR A 439 5.39 13.47 14.09
N HIS A 440 5.16 14.35 13.10
CA HIS A 440 5.71 14.15 11.75
C HIS A 440 7.23 14.30 11.70
N ASN A 441 7.86 15.08 12.58
CA ASN A 441 9.32 15.12 12.71
C ASN A 441 9.87 13.82 13.33
N TRP A 442 9.18 13.26 14.33
CA TRP A 442 9.54 11.96 14.92
C TRP A 442 9.49 10.83 13.87
N ILE A 443 8.47 10.77 13.01
CA ILE A 443 8.40 9.82 11.89
C ILE A 443 9.64 9.94 10.98
N GLU A 444 9.98 11.16 10.56
CA GLU A 444 11.16 11.41 9.71
C GLU A 444 12.47 11.00 10.41
N ASP A 445 12.61 11.29 11.71
CA ASP A 445 13.77 10.90 12.51
C ASP A 445 13.90 9.38 12.67
N GLU A 446 12.82 8.63 12.89
CA GLU A 446 12.87 7.17 12.98
C GLU A 446 13.22 6.51 11.64
N TYR A 447 12.65 6.96 10.51
CA TYR A 447 13.05 6.47 9.20
C TYR A 447 14.51 6.81 8.86
N ASN A 448 15.01 7.99 9.27
CA ASN A 448 16.42 8.34 9.11
C ASN A 448 17.35 7.47 9.99
N LYS A 449 16.93 7.09 11.20
CA LYS A 449 17.67 6.13 12.05
C LYS A 449 17.72 4.75 11.41
N LEU A 450 16.57 4.20 10.99
CA LEU A 450 16.46 2.93 10.29
C LEU A 450 17.34 2.89 9.03
N LYS A 451 17.22 3.91 8.17
CA LYS A 451 18.05 4.05 6.96
C LYS A 451 19.53 3.98 7.30
N LYS A 452 19.99 4.78 8.27
CA LYS A 452 21.41 4.80 8.65
C LYS A 452 21.86 3.44 9.17
N GLU A 453 21.05 2.75 9.96
CA GLU A 453 21.39 1.42 10.47
C GLU A 453 21.50 0.37 9.36
N LEU A 454 20.63 0.44 8.34
CA LEU A 454 20.73 -0.41 7.15
C LEU A 454 21.96 -0.05 6.30
N GLU A 455 22.34 1.23 6.21
CA GLU A 455 23.60 1.68 5.58
C GLU A 455 24.83 1.17 6.35
N ASP A 456 24.90 1.36 7.68
CA ASP A 456 25.97 0.88 8.57
C ASP A 456 26.09 -0.66 8.55
N LEU A 457 25.00 -1.40 8.32
CA LEU A 457 24.98 -2.86 8.27
C LEU A 457 25.39 -3.47 6.92
N ASN A 458 25.39 -2.69 5.82
CA ASN A 458 25.92 -3.18 4.54
C ASN A 458 27.41 -3.56 4.62
N GLU A 459 28.16 -3.10 5.64
CA GLU A 459 29.57 -3.49 5.86
C GLU A 459 29.75 -4.90 6.45
N LYS A 460 28.70 -5.56 6.96
CA LYS A 460 28.76 -6.91 7.56
C LYS A 460 28.43 -8.03 6.55
N LYS A 461 28.51 -9.29 6.99
CA LYS A 461 27.82 -10.40 6.32
C LYS A 461 26.31 -10.16 6.32
N ILE A 462 25.63 -10.68 5.30
CA ILE A 462 24.19 -10.49 5.10
C ILE A 462 23.35 -11.14 6.21
N ASP A 463 23.56 -12.41 6.55
CA ASP A 463 22.77 -13.05 7.63
C ASP A 463 23.05 -12.47 9.02
N GLU A 464 24.31 -12.12 9.31
CA GLU A 464 24.68 -11.43 10.57
C GLU A 464 24.02 -10.04 10.68
N ALA A 465 23.82 -9.35 9.55
CA ALA A 465 23.09 -8.08 9.50
C ALA A 465 21.58 -8.28 9.74
N PHE A 466 20.94 -9.23 9.07
CA PHE A 466 19.51 -9.49 9.24
C PHE A 466 19.15 -9.97 10.65
N GLN A 467 19.95 -10.87 11.24
CA GLN A 467 19.72 -11.34 12.62
C GLN A 467 19.71 -10.19 13.62
N LEU A 468 20.66 -9.24 13.51
CA LEU A 468 20.72 -8.05 14.37
C LEU A 468 19.55 -7.07 14.14
N LEU A 469 19.02 -7.00 12.93
CA LEU A 469 17.83 -6.19 12.61
C LEU A 469 16.57 -6.83 13.19
N GLU A 470 16.40 -8.15 13.05
CA GLU A 470 15.28 -8.89 13.60
C GLU A 470 15.30 -8.92 15.13
N GLU A 471 16.47 -9.11 15.76
CA GLU A 471 16.61 -8.96 17.21
C GLU A 471 16.20 -7.55 17.67
N LYS A 472 16.49 -6.50 16.89
CA LYS A 472 16.12 -5.14 17.25
C LYS A 472 14.62 -4.83 17.06
N TYR A 473 14.05 -5.22 15.92
CA TYR A 473 12.69 -4.82 15.53
C TYR A 473 11.61 -5.83 15.97
N ASN A 474 11.91 -7.14 16.04
CA ASN A 474 10.94 -8.16 16.48
C ASN A 474 10.90 -8.31 18.01
N GLN A 475 11.98 -8.05 18.77
CA GLN A 475 11.94 -8.12 20.25
C GLN A 475 11.11 -7.01 20.90
N LYS A 476 10.65 -6.00 20.14
CA LYS A 476 9.69 -4.98 20.62
C LYS A 476 8.24 -5.46 20.64
N LEU A 477 7.91 -6.56 19.97
CA LEU A 477 6.58 -7.16 20.03
C LEU A 477 6.38 -7.87 21.38
N PRO A 478 5.40 -7.48 22.21
CA PRO A 478 5.07 -8.24 23.42
C PRO A 478 4.61 -9.66 23.02
N GLY A 479 5.30 -10.67 23.55
CA GLY A 479 5.31 -12.00 22.94
C GLY A 479 3.98 -12.75 22.95
N GLY A 480 3.54 -13.19 21.76
CA GLY A 480 2.55 -14.27 21.63
C GLY A 480 3.14 -15.60 22.10
N SER A 481 2.41 -16.32 22.96
CA SER A 481 2.75 -17.65 23.50
C SER A 481 1.73 -18.70 23.06
#